data_AF-A0A968U2P6-F1
#
_entry.id   AF-A0A968U2P6-F1
#
_cell.length_a   1.000
_cell.length_b   1.000
_cell.length_c   1.000
_cell.angle_alpha   90.00
_cell.angle_beta   90.00
_cell.angle_gamma   90.00
#
_symmetry.space_group_name_H-M   'P 1'
#
loop_
_entity.id
_entity.type
_entity.pdbx_description
1 polymer ?
#
loop_
_entity_poly.entity_id
_entity_poly.type
_entity_poly.pdbx_seq_one_letter_code
_entity_poly.pdbx_strand_id
1 'polypeptide(L)'
;MISFRLLPVLITLSIAFPLGTVAQPAPENEAALLQEMLRARYALDGQEDVQILVGQLPDSLPADLPLPEEAQIIGSVVNPGSVAGGSGSTEILLRVNQSPEEIYSLYQQQLPGRGWQVEEIHEVRDGFLSQEATEISQTRSPRNFSNFFCSPSQSIYLSVSAQPQTDSSTVVNLSLSAPGSGMQSSECFFEAVKVPLPALTLPANAQFLSGGSSSSNDEASSDVVIQTDLDAEALVAHYASQLQQAGWTQVETSEVGLSRWSYQDEEGRNWQGLLLISEIQGTPDYYSAYIQMLRRPEAIAQ
;
A
#
# COMPACT_ATOMS: atom_id res chain seq x y z
N MET A 1 67.43 -43.09 -43.67
CA MET A 1 67.42 -42.61 -42.27
C MET A 1 66.27 -41.62 -42.14
N ILE A 2 65.19 -42.07 -41.50
CA ILE A 2 63.95 -41.31 -41.29
C ILE A 2 64.10 -40.57 -39.95
N SER A 3 63.97 -39.24 -39.95
CA SER A 3 63.97 -38.42 -38.74
C SER A 3 62.60 -37.76 -38.61
N PHE A 4 61.76 -38.30 -37.73
CA PHE A 4 60.48 -37.68 -37.33
C PHE A 4 60.75 -36.70 -36.19
N ARG A 5 60.44 -35.42 -36.39
CA ARG A 5 60.37 -34.43 -35.31
C ARG A 5 58.91 -34.32 -34.84
N LEU A 6 58.69 -34.64 -33.57
CA LEU A 6 57.45 -34.41 -32.84
C LEU A 6 57.28 -32.91 -32.56
N LEU A 7 56.11 -32.35 -32.91
CA LEU A 7 55.67 -31.02 -32.50
C LEU A 7 54.71 -31.18 -31.31
N PRO A 8 54.88 -30.48 -30.18
CA PRO A 8 53.90 -30.49 -29.10
C PRO A 8 52.73 -29.56 -29.44
N VAL A 9 51.51 -30.11 -29.39
CA VAL A 9 50.25 -29.35 -29.48
C VAL A 9 49.97 -28.74 -28.11
N LEU A 10 50.01 -27.41 -27.99
CA LEU A 10 49.47 -26.69 -26.85
C LEU A 10 47.95 -26.57 -27.03
N ILE A 11 47.18 -27.23 -26.16
CA ILE A 11 45.73 -27.05 -26.05
C ILE A 11 45.49 -25.90 -25.06
N THR A 12 45.08 -24.75 -25.57
CA THR A 12 44.57 -23.64 -24.74
C THR A 12 43.13 -23.92 -24.35
N LEU A 13 42.92 -24.32 -23.10
CA LEU A 13 41.60 -24.49 -22.50
C LEU A 13 40.99 -23.09 -22.27
N SER A 14 40.11 -22.67 -23.17
CA SER A 14 39.31 -21.44 -22.99
C SER A 14 38.15 -21.75 -22.07
N ILE A 15 38.21 -21.29 -20.82
CA ILE A 15 37.08 -21.32 -19.89
C ILE A 15 36.14 -20.19 -20.31
N ALA A 16 35.06 -20.55 -21.02
CA ALA A 16 33.96 -19.63 -21.29
C ALA A 16 33.17 -19.44 -19.98
N PHE A 17 33.33 -18.29 -19.34
CA PHE A 17 32.37 -17.86 -18.33
C PHE A 17 31.06 -17.51 -19.06
N PRO A 18 29.90 -18.04 -18.65
CA PRO A 18 28.64 -17.54 -19.16
C PRO A 18 28.53 -16.08 -18.72
N LEU A 19 28.56 -15.17 -19.70
CA LEU A 19 28.19 -13.79 -19.48
C LEU A 19 26.75 -13.82 -18.93
N GLY A 20 26.59 -13.41 -17.68
CA GLY A 20 25.26 -13.19 -17.11
C GLY A 20 24.49 -12.26 -18.03
N THR A 21 23.20 -12.55 -18.22
CA THR A 21 22.30 -11.69 -18.98
C THR A 21 22.25 -10.32 -18.30
N VAL A 22 23.03 -9.38 -18.79
CA VAL A 22 22.93 -7.98 -18.39
C VAL A 22 21.65 -7.45 -19.03
N ALA A 23 20.79 -6.85 -18.21
CA ALA A 23 19.59 -6.19 -18.71
C ALA A 23 19.99 -5.19 -19.80
N GLN A 24 19.37 -5.30 -20.98
CA GLN A 24 19.61 -4.35 -22.05
C GLN A 24 19.02 -2.99 -21.65
N PRO A 25 19.72 -1.88 -21.92
CA PRO A 25 19.15 -0.55 -21.70
C PRO A 25 17.89 -0.40 -22.54
N ALA A 26 16.86 0.17 -21.92
CA ALA A 26 15.60 0.44 -22.58
C ALA A 26 15.80 1.50 -23.71
N PRO A 27 14.95 1.53 -24.75
CA PRO A 27 15.09 2.47 -25.87
C PRO A 27 15.09 3.94 -25.43
N GLU A 28 15.84 4.82 -26.11
CA GLU A 28 16.11 6.23 -25.71
C GLU A 28 14.89 7.18 -25.68
N ASN A 29 13.66 6.69 -25.88
CA ASN A 29 12.46 7.52 -25.82
C ASN A 29 11.92 7.58 -24.39
N GLU A 30 12.40 8.55 -23.62
CA GLU A 30 12.01 8.78 -22.22
C GLU A 30 10.49 8.85 -22.01
N ALA A 31 9.74 9.45 -22.95
CA ALA A 31 8.29 9.55 -22.84
C ALA A 31 7.60 8.19 -23.03
N ALA A 32 8.08 7.38 -23.98
CA ALA A 32 7.58 6.02 -24.17
C ALA A 32 7.93 5.12 -22.98
N LEU A 33 9.14 5.25 -22.44
CA LEU A 33 9.56 4.53 -21.24
C LEU A 33 8.76 4.93 -20.01
N LEU A 34 8.52 6.22 -19.80
CA LEU A 34 7.68 6.68 -18.70
C LEU A 34 6.26 6.12 -18.82
N GLN A 35 5.71 6.11 -20.03
CA GLN A 35 4.38 5.55 -20.27
C GLN A 35 4.36 4.03 -20.04
N GLU A 36 5.40 3.31 -20.45
CA GLU A 36 5.57 1.88 -20.19
C GLU A 36 5.73 1.59 -18.68
N MET A 37 6.54 2.37 -17.97
CA MET A 37 6.71 2.28 -16.52
C MET A 37 5.40 2.55 -15.77
N LEU A 38 4.64 3.56 -16.19
CA LEU A 38 3.33 3.85 -15.61
C LEU A 38 2.36 2.70 -15.90
N ARG A 39 2.31 2.19 -17.14
CA ARG A 39 1.48 1.03 -17.49
C ARG A 39 1.82 -0.21 -16.67
N ALA A 40 3.09 -0.53 -16.54
CA ALA A 40 3.55 -1.64 -15.71
C ALA A 40 3.21 -1.42 -14.23
N ARG A 41 3.41 -0.21 -13.70
CA ARG A 41 3.12 0.14 -12.29
C ARG A 41 1.64 -0.03 -11.94
N TYR A 42 0.74 0.34 -12.85
CA TYR A 42 -0.70 0.19 -12.65
C TYR A 42 -1.24 -1.16 -13.15
N ALA A 43 -0.36 -2.11 -13.52
CA ALA A 43 -0.72 -3.43 -14.08
C ALA A 43 -1.73 -3.33 -15.23
N LEU A 44 -1.54 -2.34 -16.12
CA LEU A 44 -2.45 -2.01 -17.21
C LEU A 44 -2.27 -2.90 -18.45
N ASP A 45 -1.42 -3.92 -18.38
CA ASP A 45 -1.20 -4.84 -19.49
C ASP A 45 -2.50 -5.59 -19.81
N GLY A 46 -3.03 -5.36 -21.02
CA GLY A 46 -4.31 -5.88 -21.46
C GLY A 46 -5.53 -5.02 -21.11
N GLN A 47 -5.36 -3.85 -20.47
CA GLN A 47 -6.42 -2.85 -20.26
C GLN A 47 -6.27 -1.73 -21.30
N GLU A 48 -6.87 -1.92 -22.48
CA GLU A 48 -6.76 -0.97 -23.60
C GLU A 48 -7.42 0.40 -23.31
N ASP A 49 -8.31 0.47 -22.33
CA ASP A 49 -9.12 1.67 -22.05
C ASP A 49 -8.50 2.64 -21.03
N VAL A 50 -7.32 2.33 -20.45
CA VAL A 50 -6.69 3.24 -19.49
C VAL A 50 -5.95 4.39 -20.18
N GLN A 51 -6.31 5.61 -19.81
CA GLN A 51 -5.81 6.84 -20.40
C GLN A 51 -4.82 7.51 -19.44
N ILE A 52 -3.63 7.82 -19.95
CA ILE A 52 -2.61 8.61 -19.23
C ILE A 52 -2.52 9.96 -19.94
N LEU A 53 -2.86 11.03 -19.23
CA LEU A 53 -2.97 12.38 -19.76
C LEU A 53 -1.93 13.29 -19.09
N VAL A 54 -0.81 13.54 -19.76
CA VAL A 54 0.26 14.39 -19.23
C VAL A 54 -0.12 15.87 -19.35
N GLY A 55 -0.01 16.60 -18.24
CA GLY A 55 -0.32 18.03 -18.14
C GLY A 55 -1.80 18.37 -18.34
N GLN A 56 -2.69 17.38 -18.29
CA GLN A 56 -4.10 17.52 -18.65
C GLN A 56 -5.00 16.85 -17.62
N LEU A 57 -6.19 17.42 -17.46
CA LEU A 57 -7.31 16.78 -16.78
C LEU A 57 -8.06 15.88 -17.77
N PRO A 58 -8.80 14.88 -17.27
CA PRO A 58 -9.77 14.15 -18.08
C PRO A 58 -10.84 15.10 -18.64
N ASP A 59 -11.28 14.87 -19.87
CA ASP A 59 -12.36 15.67 -20.50
C ASP A 59 -13.68 15.62 -19.70
N SER A 60 -13.90 14.51 -18.98
CA SER A 60 -15.03 14.33 -18.07
C SER A 60 -14.54 13.81 -16.73
N LEU A 61 -14.68 14.63 -15.69
CA LEU A 61 -14.52 14.17 -14.31
C LEU A 61 -15.80 13.47 -13.84
N PRO A 62 -15.68 12.40 -13.03
CA PRO A 62 -16.85 11.69 -12.53
C PRO A 62 -17.63 12.51 -11.48
N ALA A 63 -17.04 13.59 -10.95
CA ALA A 63 -17.69 14.55 -10.06
C ALA A 63 -17.05 15.95 -10.15
N ASP A 64 -17.80 16.98 -9.73
CA ASP A 64 -17.30 18.36 -9.64
C ASP A 64 -16.36 18.51 -8.43
N LEU A 65 -15.10 18.86 -8.69
CA LEU A 65 -14.06 19.00 -7.69
C LEU A 65 -13.48 20.42 -7.67
N PRO A 66 -13.35 21.06 -6.49
CA PRO A 66 -12.61 22.30 -6.38
C PRO A 66 -11.12 22.03 -6.61
N LEU A 67 -10.54 22.66 -7.63
CA LEU A 67 -9.09 22.65 -7.82
C LEU A 67 -8.47 23.83 -7.05
N PRO A 68 -7.30 23.67 -6.40
CA PRO A 68 -6.61 24.77 -5.74
C PRO A 68 -6.29 25.90 -6.74
N GLU A 69 -6.34 27.14 -6.26
CA GLU A 69 -5.91 28.29 -7.08
C GLU A 69 -4.45 28.14 -7.49
N GLU A 70 -4.15 28.55 -8.72
CA GLU A 70 -2.81 28.47 -9.33
C GLU A 70 -2.22 27.04 -9.42
N ALA A 71 -3.05 26.01 -9.27
CA ALA A 71 -2.60 24.63 -9.43
C ALA A 71 -2.07 24.36 -10.84
N GLN A 72 -0.84 23.85 -10.92
CA GLN A 72 -0.28 23.31 -12.14
C GLN A 72 -0.66 21.84 -12.25
N ILE A 73 -1.38 21.47 -13.32
CA ILE A 73 -1.69 20.06 -13.59
C ILE A 73 -0.41 19.36 -14.04
N ILE A 74 0.00 18.33 -13.30
CA ILE A 74 1.09 17.43 -13.69
C ILE A 74 0.55 16.39 -14.68
N GLY A 75 -0.63 15.85 -14.40
CA GLY A 75 -1.33 14.92 -15.28
C GLY A 75 -2.43 14.16 -14.57
N SER A 76 -3.07 13.26 -15.30
CA SER A 76 -4.09 12.37 -14.78
C SER A 76 -4.01 10.96 -15.37
N VAL A 77 -4.56 10.00 -14.64
CA VAL A 77 -4.75 8.62 -15.09
C VAL A 77 -6.22 8.27 -14.92
N VAL A 78 -6.86 7.80 -16.00
CA VAL A 78 -8.26 7.38 -15.99
C VAL A 78 -8.31 5.90 -16.29
N ASN A 79 -8.73 5.11 -15.30
CA ASN A 79 -9.11 3.73 -15.49
C ASN A 79 -10.65 3.65 -15.49
N PRO A 80 -11.32 3.43 -16.64
CA PRO A 80 -12.78 3.38 -16.67
C PRO A 80 -13.37 2.14 -15.97
N GLY A 81 -12.54 1.22 -15.48
CA GLY A 81 -12.97 -0.06 -14.92
C GLY A 81 -13.31 -1.07 -16.02
N SER A 82 -13.32 -2.36 -15.68
CA SER A 82 -13.64 -3.41 -16.63
C SER A 82 -15.12 -3.79 -16.55
N VAL A 83 -15.70 -4.19 -17.70
CA VAL A 83 -17.06 -4.80 -17.78
C VAL A 83 -17.15 -6.09 -16.94
N ALA A 84 -16.01 -6.69 -16.58
CA ALA A 84 -15.88 -7.88 -15.74
C ALA A 84 -15.72 -7.56 -14.23
N GLY A 85 -16.08 -6.35 -13.80
CA GLY A 85 -16.23 -5.99 -12.38
C GLY A 85 -15.10 -5.18 -11.76
N GLY A 86 -14.27 -4.52 -12.58
CA GLY A 86 -13.28 -3.56 -12.08
C GLY A 86 -13.91 -2.23 -11.70
N SER A 87 -13.54 -1.68 -10.53
CA SER A 87 -13.84 -0.30 -10.15
C SER A 87 -13.21 0.69 -11.14
N GLY A 88 -14.00 1.61 -11.67
CA GLY A 88 -13.44 2.78 -12.34
C GLY A 88 -12.70 3.66 -11.32
N SER A 89 -11.53 4.16 -11.71
CA SER A 89 -10.73 5.10 -10.92
C SER A 89 -10.19 6.24 -11.78
N THR A 90 -9.98 7.40 -11.15
CA THR A 90 -9.37 8.57 -11.76
C THR A 90 -8.40 9.18 -10.77
N GLU A 91 -7.14 9.32 -11.18
CA GLU A 91 -6.09 9.94 -10.38
C GLU A 91 -5.68 11.26 -11.04
N ILE A 92 -5.55 12.32 -10.26
CA ILE A 92 -5.14 13.65 -10.73
C ILE A 92 -3.98 14.13 -9.87
N LEU A 93 -2.86 14.44 -10.52
CA LEU A 93 -1.68 15.00 -9.87
C LEU A 93 -1.57 16.50 -10.16
N LEU A 94 -1.48 17.28 -9.11
CA LEU A 94 -1.33 18.73 -9.14
C LEU A 94 -0.05 19.13 -8.43
N ARG A 95 0.58 20.20 -8.88
CA ARG A 95 1.60 20.94 -8.16
C ARG A 95 1.04 22.27 -7.72
N VAL A 96 1.21 22.60 -6.46
CA VAL A 96 0.65 23.79 -5.81
C VAL A 96 1.72 24.44 -4.91
N ASN A 97 1.54 25.71 -4.55
CA ASN A 97 2.46 26.43 -3.65
C ASN A 97 1.97 26.45 -2.20
N GLN A 98 0.71 26.06 -1.97
CA GLN A 98 0.08 25.93 -0.67
C GLN A 98 0.71 24.77 0.13
N SER A 99 0.72 24.90 1.46
CA SER A 99 1.09 23.83 2.38
C SER A 99 0.08 22.68 2.36
N PRO A 100 0.47 21.45 2.76
CA PRO A 100 -0.47 20.34 2.91
C PRO A 100 -1.69 20.70 3.77
N GLU A 101 -1.49 21.40 4.88
CA GLU A 101 -2.56 21.81 5.80
C GLU A 101 -3.57 22.77 5.15
N GLU A 102 -3.10 23.69 4.31
CA GLU A 102 -3.96 24.60 3.56
C GLU A 102 -4.77 23.84 2.49
N ILE A 103 -4.17 22.85 1.84
CA ILE A 103 -4.86 21.99 0.86
C ILE A 103 -5.97 21.19 1.53
N TYR A 104 -5.70 20.54 2.66
CA TYR A 104 -6.73 19.81 3.39
C TYR A 104 -7.86 20.73 3.85
N SER A 105 -7.51 21.91 4.39
CA SER A 105 -8.48 22.91 4.80
C SER A 105 -9.36 23.38 3.63
N LEU A 106 -8.79 23.55 2.45
CA LEU A 106 -9.54 23.92 1.23
C LEU A 106 -10.63 22.89 0.91
N TYR A 107 -10.29 21.60 0.83
CA TYR A 107 -11.27 20.57 0.50
C TYR A 107 -12.34 20.41 1.59
N GLN A 108 -11.96 20.45 2.85
CA GLN A 108 -12.89 20.36 3.97
C GLN A 108 -13.91 21.50 4.02
N GLN A 109 -13.52 22.71 3.61
CA GLN A 109 -14.44 23.85 3.58
C GLN A 109 -15.31 23.84 2.32
N GLN A 110 -14.75 23.42 1.19
CA GLN A 110 -15.38 23.58 -0.12
C GLN A 110 -16.27 22.41 -0.55
N LEU A 111 -15.91 21.18 -0.20
CA LEU A 111 -16.64 19.98 -0.62
C LEU A 111 -18.03 19.85 0.03
N PRO A 112 -18.23 20.16 1.34
CA PRO A 112 -19.56 20.12 1.95
C PRO A 112 -20.57 21.06 1.29
N GLY A 113 -20.13 22.24 0.83
CA GLY A 113 -20.97 23.17 0.07
C GLY A 113 -21.46 22.61 -1.27
N ARG A 114 -20.83 21.54 -1.77
CA ARG A 114 -21.20 20.80 -2.99
C ARG A 114 -21.90 19.47 -2.69
N GLY A 115 -22.30 19.24 -1.44
CA GLY A 115 -23.02 18.04 -0.99
C GLY A 115 -22.14 16.83 -0.72
N TRP A 116 -20.81 16.97 -0.77
CA TRP A 116 -19.92 15.89 -0.35
C TRP A 116 -19.92 15.76 1.16
N GLN A 117 -19.87 14.52 1.65
CA GLN A 117 -19.78 14.23 3.07
C GLN A 117 -18.32 14.02 3.45
N VAL A 118 -17.89 14.64 4.55
CA VAL A 118 -16.56 14.42 5.13
C VAL A 118 -16.64 13.15 5.95
N GLU A 119 -15.83 12.15 5.60
CA GLU A 119 -15.74 10.93 6.38
C GLU A 119 -14.67 11.11 7.46
N GLU A 120 -15.10 11.24 8.71
CA GLU A 120 -14.17 11.02 9.81
C GLU A 120 -13.81 9.54 9.80
N ILE A 121 -12.67 9.21 9.18
CA ILE A 121 -12.05 7.91 9.42
C ILE A 121 -11.79 7.87 10.91
N HIS A 122 -12.61 7.11 11.60
CA HIS A 122 -12.27 6.63 12.93
C HIS A 122 -11.01 5.80 12.68
N GLU A 123 -9.86 6.28 13.14
CA GLU A 123 -8.59 5.57 12.97
C GLU A 123 -8.81 4.11 13.38
N VAL A 124 -8.91 3.23 12.39
CA VAL A 124 -8.90 1.79 12.61
C VAL A 124 -7.45 1.49 12.92
N ARG A 125 -7.11 1.56 14.22
CA ARG A 125 -5.75 1.40 14.74
C ARG A 125 -5.42 -0.10 14.81
N ASP A 126 -5.37 -0.72 13.65
CA ASP A 126 -5.16 -2.15 13.51
C ASP A 126 -3.83 -2.37 12.77
N GLY A 127 -3.08 -3.40 13.16
CA GLY A 127 -1.77 -3.69 12.59
C GLY A 127 -0.63 -2.89 13.22
N PHE A 128 0.52 -2.83 12.54
CA PHE A 128 1.73 -2.24 13.12
C PHE A 128 1.64 -0.71 13.22
N LEU A 129 1.79 -0.20 14.43
CA LEU A 129 1.70 1.23 14.72
C LEU A 129 3.09 1.85 14.89
N SER A 130 3.28 3.06 14.33
CA SER A 130 4.45 3.88 14.66
C SER A 130 4.37 4.40 16.10
N GLN A 131 5.53 4.72 16.69
CA GLN A 131 5.56 5.37 18.02
C GLN A 131 4.78 6.70 18.00
N GLU A 132 4.87 7.45 16.90
CA GLU A 132 4.10 8.68 16.68
C GLU A 132 2.59 8.42 16.69
N ALA A 133 2.11 7.37 16.02
CA ALA A 133 0.69 6.97 16.07
C ALA A 133 0.24 6.60 17.51
N THR A 134 1.15 6.02 18.30
CA THR A 134 0.90 5.62 19.69
C THR A 134 0.88 6.83 20.65
N GLU A 135 1.68 7.87 20.39
CA GLU A 135 1.74 9.11 21.20
C GLU A 135 0.67 10.14 20.82
N ILE A 136 0.36 10.26 19.52
CA ILE A 136 -0.76 11.08 19.00
C ILE A 136 -2.09 10.58 19.59
N SER A 137 -2.19 9.29 19.90
CA SER A 137 -3.35 8.69 20.56
C SER A 137 -3.72 9.26 21.94
N GLN A 138 -2.78 9.91 22.65
CA GLN A 138 -2.99 10.28 24.06
C GLN A 138 -3.00 11.79 24.33
N THR A 139 -2.50 12.65 23.44
CA THR A 139 -2.19 14.05 23.84
C THR A 139 -2.62 15.17 22.89
N ARG A 140 -3.26 14.91 21.74
CA ARG A 140 -3.77 16.02 20.90
C ARG A 140 -5.13 15.72 20.31
N SER A 141 -6.02 16.71 20.44
CA SER A 141 -7.22 16.86 19.60
C SER A 141 -6.91 16.43 18.18
N PRO A 142 -7.84 15.73 17.51
CA PRO A 142 -7.58 15.28 16.17
C PRO A 142 -7.29 16.54 15.35
N ARG A 143 -6.10 16.62 14.75
CA ARG A 143 -6.02 17.37 13.51
C ARG A 143 -6.77 16.51 12.51
N ASN A 144 -8.10 16.60 12.57
CA ASN A 144 -9.10 16.01 11.70
C ASN A 144 -8.85 16.58 10.29
N PHE A 145 -7.75 16.23 9.65
CA PHE A 145 -7.63 16.32 8.21
C PHE A 145 -8.21 15.02 7.67
N SER A 146 -9.54 14.88 7.78
CA SER A 146 -10.22 13.90 6.96
C SER A 146 -9.89 14.24 5.50
N ASN A 147 -9.24 13.29 4.87
CA ASN A 147 -8.80 13.31 3.48
C ASN A 147 -9.73 12.48 2.60
N PHE A 148 -10.86 12.07 3.15
CA PHE A 148 -11.77 11.09 2.60
C PHE A 148 -13.14 11.75 2.49
N PHE A 149 -13.63 11.83 1.26
CA PHE A 149 -14.90 12.49 0.97
C PHE A 149 -15.79 11.58 0.14
N CYS A 150 -17.07 11.63 0.46
CA CYS A 150 -18.10 10.86 -0.22
C CYS A 150 -18.94 11.76 -1.10
N SER A 151 -19.12 11.36 -2.36
CA SER A 151 -19.93 12.13 -3.30
C SER A 151 -21.40 12.20 -2.82
N PRO A 152 -22.18 13.19 -3.28
CA PRO A 152 -23.60 13.29 -2.93
C PRO A 152 -24.43 12.05 -3.29
N SER A 153 -24.02 11.33 -4.34
CA SER A 153 -24.63 10.06 -4.77
C SER A 153 -24.14 8.84 -3.99
N GLN A 154 -23.16 9.01 -3.09
CA GLN A 154 -22.44 7.96 -2.36
C GLN A 154 -21.79 6.89 -3.24
N SER A 155 -21.63 7.18 -4.53
CA SER A 155 -21.11 6.25 -5.54
C SER A 155 -19.66 6.52 -5.92
N ILE A 156 -19.07 7.60 -5.41
CA ILE A 156 -17.68 7.97 -5.65
C ILE A 156 -17.06 8.35 -4.31
N TYR A 157 -15.90 7.77 -4.06
CA TYR A 157 -15.01 8.13 -2.96
C TYR A 157 -13.86 8.99 -3.51
N LEU A 158 -13.52 10.07 -2.79
CA LEU A 158 -12.38 10.93 -3.07
C LEU A 158 -11.36 10.83 -1.93
N SER A 159 -10.13 10.47 -2.28
CA SER A 159 -8.94 10.65 -1.45
C SER A 159 -8.20 11.91 -1.85
N VAL A 160 -7.79 12.70 -0.86
CA VAL A 160 -6.88 13.84 -1.03
C VAL A 160 -5.59 13.55 -0.28
N SER A 161 -4.46 13.51 -0.98
CA SER A 161 -3.14 13.49 -0.33
C SER A 161 -2.29 14.65 -0.80
N ALA A 162 -1.49 15.23 0.10
CA ALA A 162 -0.65 16.37 -0.18
C ALA A 162 0.74 16.12 0.40
N GLN A 163 1.77 16.12 -0.46
CA GLN A 163 3.14 15.81 -0.09
C GLN A 163 4.05 17.02 -0.36
N PRO A 164 4.69 17.58 0.67
CA PRO A 164 5.64 18.68 0.49
C PRO A 164 6.87 18.19 -0.29
N GLN A 165 7.40 19.06 -1.14
CA GLN A 165 8.59 18.82 -1.97
C GLN A 165 9.77 19.64 -1.46
N THR A 166 10.98 19.25 -1.89
CA THR A 166 12.22 19.95 -1.51
C THR A 166 12.32 21.36 -2.09
N ASP A 167 11.59 21.65 -3.17
CA ASP A 167 11.51 22.97 -3.81
C ASP A 167 10.45 23.89 -3.17
N SER A 168 9.93 23.53 -2.00
CA SER A 168 8.84 24.22 -1.28
C SER A 168 7.47 24.17 -1.98
N SER A 169 7.32 23.45 -3.09
CA SER A 169 5.99 23.15 -3.64
C SER A 169 5.37 21.95 -2.93
N THR A 170 4.07 21.74 -3.14
CA THR A 170 3.35 20.56 -2.67
C THR A 170 2.80 19.81 -3.88
N VAL A 171 2.98 18.50 -3.90
CA VAL A 171 2.30 17.62 -4.87
C VAL A 171 1.01 17.13 -4.23
N VAL A 172 -0.11 17.41 -4.88
CA VAL A 172 -1.44 16.98 -4.45
C VAL A 172 -1.91 15.86 -5.36
N ASN A 173 -2.36 14.76 -4.77
CA ASN A 173 -3.01 13.66 -5.48
C ASN A 173 -4.48 13.59 -5.08
N LEU A 174 -5.35 13.72 -6.08
CA LEU A 174 -6.78 13.50 -5.96
C LEU A 174 -7.11 12.15 -6.59
N SER A 175 -7.50 11.18 -5.76
CA SER A 175 -7.88 9.84 -6.22
C SER A 175 -9.39 9.68 -6.08
N LEU A 176 -10.08 9.55 -7.19
CA LEU A 176 -11.50 9.23 -7.26
C LEU A 176 -11.65 7.77 -7.59
N SER A 177 -12.46 7.05 -6.82
CA SER A 177 -12.77 5.64 -7.08
C SER A 177 -14.26 5.38 -6.92
N ALA A 178 -14.83 4.63 -7.85
CA ALA A 178 -16.15 4.04 -7.67
C ALA A 178 -16.02 2.70 -6.91
N PRO A 179 -16.93 2.37 -5.98
CA PRO A 179 -16.96 1.06 -5.36
C PRO A 179 -17.15 -0.01 -6.44
N GLY A 180 -16.34 -1.07 -6.37
CA GLY A 180 -16.35 -2.12 -7.38
C GLY A 180 -17.60 -2.98 -7.24
N SER A 181 -17.98 -3.70 -8.30
CA SER A 181 -19.16 -4.58 -8.30
C SER A 181 -19.05 -5.76 -7.31
N GLY A 182 -17.91 -5.94 -6.64
CA GLY A 182 -17.69 -6.92 -5.57
C GLY A 182 -17.82 -6.36 -4.14
N MET A 183 -17.81 -5.03 -3.95
CA MET A 183 -18.13 -4.43 -2.66
C MET A 183 -19.64 -4.29 -2.58
N GLN A 184 -20.29 -5.11 -1.74
CA GLN A 184 -21.74 -5.06 -1.53
C GLN A 184 -22.21 -3.80 -0.79
N SER A 185 -21.32 -2.89 -0.36
CA SER A 185 -21.72 -1.56 0.11
C SER A 185 -21.83 -0.62 -1.09
N SER A 186 -23.06 -0.34 -1.51
CA SER A 186 -23.40 0.78 -2.39
C SER A 186 -23.24 2.15 -1.74
N GLU A 187 -22.62 2.19 -0.56
CA GLU A 187 -22.50 3.36 0.28
C GLU A 187 -21.01 3.65 0.42
N CYS A 188 -20.64 4.92 0.29
CA CYS A 188 -19.31 5.44 0.56
C CYS A 188 -18.88 5.26 2.04
N PHE A 189 -19.74 4.61 2.82
CA PHE A 189 -19.49 4.12 4.15
C PHE A 189 -18.51 2.93 4.11
N PHE A 190 -17.29 3.18 4.55
CA PHE A 190 -16.52 2.14 5.21
C PHE A 190 -17.13 2.00 6.61
N GLU A 191 -18.20 1.20 6.76
CA GLU A 191 -18.38 0.59 8.07
C GLU A 191 -17.09 -0.21 8.28
N ALA A 192 -16.25 0.24 9.21
CA ALA A 192 -15.01 -0.44 9.52
C ALA A 192 -15.39 -1.86 9.91
N VAL A 193 -15.31 -2.78 8.95
CA VAL A 193 -15.60 -4.18 9.24
C VAL A 193 -14.56 -4.55 10.26
N LYS A 194 -15.05 -4.91 11.44
CA LYS A 194 -14.25 -5.19 12.62
C LYS A 194 -13.51 -6.50 12.38
N VAL A 195 -12.44 -6.43 11.57
CA VAL A 195 -11.46 -7.49 11.45
C VAL A 195 -10.72 -7.52 12.78
N PRO A 196 -10.53 -8.68 13.41
CA PRO A 196 -9.91 -8.76 14.73
C PRO A 196 -8.38 -8.57 14.68
N LEU A 197 -7.85 -7.67 13.84
CA LEU A 197 -6.44 -7.34 13.78
C LEU A 197 -6.13 -6.28 14.87
N PRO A 198 -5.44 -6.60 15.96
CA PRO A 198 -5.17 -5.60 16.99
C PRO A 198 -4.13 -4.57 16.55
N ALA A 199 -4.12 -3.43 17.24
CA ALA A 199 -2.96 -2.53 17.31
C ALA A 199 -1.71 -3.28 17.77
N LEU A 200 -0.65 -3.30 16.95
CA LEU A 200 0.65 -3.88 17.26
C LEU A 200 1.68 -2.77 17.44
N THR A 201 2.04 -2.53 18.69
CA THR A 201 3.05 -1.54 19.07
C THR A 201 4.46 -2.06 18.83
N LEU A 202 5.35 -1.17 18.40
CA LEU A 202 6.78 -1.49 18.25
C LEU A 202 7.44 -1.81 19.60
N PRO A 203 8.50 -2.64 19.60
CA PRO A 203 9.35 -2.80 20.77
C PRO A 203 9.97 -1.47 21.22
N ALA A 204 10.38 -1.41 22.48
CA ALA A 204 11.10 -0.25 23.00
C ALA A 204 12.39 0.00 22.21
N ASN A 205 12.65 1.27 21.87
CA ASN A 205 13.80 1.73 21.07
C ASN A 205 13.82 1.27 19.61
N ALA A 206 12.80 0.56 19.12
CA ALA A 206 12.69 0.22 17.71
C ALA A 206 12.17 1.40 16.88
N GLN A 207 12.71 1.59 15.68
CA GLN A 207 12.31 2.66 14.75
C GLN A 207 11.37 2.12 13.67
N PHE A 208 10.24 2.82 13.46
CA PHE A 208 9.36 2.59 12.31
C PHE A 208 9.97 3.26 11.08
N LEU A 209 10.28 2.49 10.04
CA LEU A 209 10.85 3.05 8.81
C LEU A 209 9.79 3.21 7.71
N SER A 210 8.97 2.19 7.52
CA SER A 210 7.87 2.18 6.56
C SER A 210 6.88 1.08 6.93
N GLY A 211 5.64 1.17 6.44
CA GLY A 211 4.66 0.11 6.60
C GLY A 211 3.36 0.45 5.91
N GLY A 212 2.51 -0.56 5.75
CA GLY A 212 1.20 -0.46 5.13
C GLY A 212 0.17 -1.25 5.92
N SER A 213 -1.10 -0.96 5.70
CA SER A 213 -2.19 -1.80 6.19
C SER A 213 -3.33 -1.77 5.20
N SER A 214 -3.99 -2.91 5.04
CA SER A 214 -5.15 -3.06 4.20
C SER A 214 -6.18 -3.92 4.91
N SER A 215 -7.46 -3.63 4.68
CA SER A 215 -8.55 -4.41 5.26
C SER A 215 -9.72 -4.50 4.28
N SER A 216 -10.46 -5.59 4.44
CA SER A 216 -11.71 -5.91 3.76
C SER A 216 -12.59 -6.68 4.75
N ASN A 217 -13.77 -7.13 4.30
CA ASN A 217 -14.72 -7.80 5.19
C ASN A 217 -14.21 -9.13 5.77
N ASP A 218 -13.31 -9.78 5.04
CA ASP A 218 -12.89 -11.17 5.30
C ASP A 218 -11.37 -11.29 5.46
N GLU A 219 -10.65 -10.18 5.33
CA GLU A 219 -9.20 -10.15 5.35
C GLU A 219 -8.70 -8.81 5.90
N ALA A 220 -7.65 -8.84 6.72
CA ALA A 220 -6.81 -7.67 6.94
C ALA A 220 -5.35 -8.07 6.90
N SER A 221 -4.49 -7.18 6.44
CA SER A 221 -3.05 -7.35 6.47
C SER A 221 -2.36 -6.05 6.88
N SER A 222 -1.18 -6.20 7.46
CA SER A 222 -0.33 -5.08 7.85
C SER A 222 1.13 -5.50 7.71
N ASP A 223 1.96 -4.57 7.26
CA ASP A 223 3.39 -4.75 7.11
C ASP A 223 4.16 -3.59 7.72
N VAL A 224 5.39 -3.86 8.15
CA VAL A 224 6.29 -2.85 8.67
C VAL A 224 7.74 -3.24 8.42
N VAL A 225 8.56 -2.23 8.18
CA VAL A 225 10.02 -2.30 8.23
C VAL A 225 10.48 -1.60 9.50
N ILE A 226 11.22 -2.34 10.33
CA ILE A 226 11.63 -1.93 11.66
C ILE A 226 13.15 -1.99 11.74
N GLN A 227 13.76 -0.98 12.35
CA GLN A 227 15.14 -1.05 12.82
C GLN A 227 15.16 -1.26 14.33
N THR A 228 15.90 -2.26 14.83
CA THR A 228 15.91 -2.62 16.25
C THR A 228 17.12 -3.48 16.62
N ASP A 229 17.59 -3.36 17.87
CA ASP A 229 18.65 -4.22 18.43
C ASP A 229 18.14 -5.61 18.87
N LEU A 230 16.89 -5.95 18.55
CA LEU A 230 16.27 -7.23 18.90
C LEU A 230 16.50 -8.22 17.78
N ASP A 231 16.76 -9.47 18.12
CA ASP A 231 16.77 -10.55 17.13
C ASP A 231 15.34 -10.94 16.70
N ALA A 232 15.26 -11.76 15.65
CA ALA A 232 13.98 -12.21 15.09
C ALA A 232 13.13 -12.98 16.12
N GLU A 233 13.75 -13.75 17.02
CA GLU A 233 13.05 -14.52 18.03
C GLU A 233 12.38 -13.61 19.07
N ALA A 234 13.11 -12.59 19.55
CA ALA A 234 12.60 -11.59 20.45
C ALA A 234 11.48 -10.75 19.82
N LEU A 235 11.57 -10.44 18.52
CA LEU A 235 10.50 -9.77 17.79
C LEU A 235 9.24 -10.63 17.68
N VAL A 236 9.38 -11.92 17.36
CA VAL A 236 8.23 -12.84 17.33
C VAL A 236 7.58 -12.92 18.71
N ALA A 237 8.37 -13.04 19.78
CA ALA A 237 7.86 -13.09 21.14
C ALA A 237 7.13 -11.80 21.54
N HIS A 238 7.64 -10.63 21.13
CA HIS A 238 7.03 -9.33 21.39
C HIS A 238 5.63 -9.22 20.77
N TYR A 239 5.50 -9.54 19.48
CA TYR A 239 4.19 -9.48 18.81
C TYR A 239 3.26 -10.62 19.21
N ALA A 240 3.79 -11.81 19.50
CA ALA A 240 3.01 -12.92 20.03
C ALA A 240 2.32 -12.54 21.34
N SER A 241 3.01 -11.83 22.24
CA SER A 241 2.41 -11.36 23.49
C SER A 241 1.23 -10.41 23.24
N GLN A 242 1.35 -9.49 22.29
CA GLN A 242 0.28 -8.55 21.96
C GLN A 242 -0.93 -9.25 21.33
N LEU A 243 -0.71 -10.21 20.43
CA LEU A 243 -1.77 -11.02 19.85
C LEU A 243 -2.52 -11.84 20.92
N GLN A 244 -1.79 -12.46 21.85
CA GLN A 244 -2.39 -13.18 22.98
C GLN A 244 -3.22 -12.26 23.89
N GLN A 245 -2.73 -11.05 24.18
CA GLN A 245 -3.48 -10.06 24.96
C GLN A 245 -4.76 -9.59 24.24
N ALA A 246 -4.74 -9.58 22.91
CA ALA A 246 -5.91 -9.31 22.08
C ALA A 246 -6.86 -10.52 21.91
N GLY A 247 -6.57 -11.65 22.58
CA GLY A 247 -7.42 -12.84 22.58
C GLY A 247 -7.11 -13.86 21.48
N TRP A 248 -6.06 -13.64 20.67
CA TRP A 248 -5.62 -14.64 19.70
C TRP A 248 -4.93 -15.81 20.37
N THR A 249 -5.21 -17.02 19.89
CA THR A 249 -4.57 -18.25 20.35
C THR A 249 -3.52 -18.69 19.33
N GLN A 250 -2.30 -18.94 19.80
CA GLN A 250 -1.22 -19.43 18.96
C GLN A 250 -1.46 -20.90 18.62
N VAL A 251 -1.42 -21.23 17.34
CA VAL A 251 -1.61 -22.60 16.82
C VAL A 251 -0.26 -23.26 16.56
N GLU A 252 0.67 -22.53 15.97
CA GLU A 252 1.97 -23.05 15.55
C GLU A 252 3.02 -21.92 15.50
N THR A 253 4.27 -22.25 15.77
CA THR A 253 5.43 -21.37 15.49
C THR A 253 6.53 -22.20 14.87
N SER A 254 7.24 -21.59 13.91
CA SER A 254 8.44 -22.15 13.30
C SER A 254 9.68 -21.38 13.74
N GLU A 255 10.85 -22.00 13.53
CA GLU A 255 12.15 -21.37 13.81
C GLU A 255 12.48 -20.21 12.85
N VAL A 256 11.76 -20.06 11.74
CA VAL A 256 12.03 -19.05 10.69
C VAL A 256 11.17 -17.79 10.85
N GLY A 257 10.86 -17.41 12.08
CA GLY A 257 10.13 -16.17 12.36
C GLY A 257 8.65 -16.18 11.95
N LEU A 258 8.06 -17.36 11.76
CA LEU A 258 6.67 -17.52 11.34
C LEU A 258 5.81 -18.11 12.47
N SER A 259 4.62 -17.54 12.67
CA SER A 259 3.65 -18.04 13.65
C SER A 259 2.23 -17.98 13.10
N ARG A 260 1.43 -18.99 13.46
CA ARG A 260 0.03 -19.15 13.06
C ARG A 260 -0.88 -18.97 14.25
N TRP A 261 -2.00 -18.31 14.02
CA TRP A 261 -2.92 -17.86 15.06
C TRP A 261 -4.36 -18.21 14.71
N SER A 262 -5.20 -18.37 15.73
CA SER A 262 -6.65 -18.50 15.58
C SER A 262 -7.38 -17.57 16.54
N TYR A 263 -8.51 -17.03 16.08
CA TYR A 263 -9.40 -16.21 16.87
C TYR A 263 -10.85 -16.52 16.51
N GLN A 264 -11.73 -16.45 17.49
CA GLN A 264 -13.17 -16.54 17.28
C GLN A 264 -13.80 -15.25 17.78
N ASP A 265 -14.53 -14.57 16.90
CA ASP A 265 -15.22 -13.34 17.29
C ASP A 265 -16.51 -13.60 18.05
N GLU A 266 -17.13 -12.52 18.54
CA GLU A 266 -18.38 -12.56 19.32
C GLU A 266 -19.55 -13.15 18.53
N GLU A 267 -19.52 -13.06 17.20
CA GLU A 267 -20.49 -13.66 16.28
C GLU A 267 -20.18 -15.13 15.96
N GLY A 268 -19.12 -15.70 16.54
CA GLY A 268 -18.73 -17.10 16.38
C GLY A 268 -17.94 -17.40 15.09
N ARG A 269 -17.57 -16.37 14.31
CA ARG A 269 -16.81 -16.52 13.07
C ARG A 269 -15.35 -16.82 13.40
N ASN A 270 -14.75 -17.72 12.62
CA ASN A 270 -13.40 -18.19 12.84
C ASN A 270 -12.41 -17.45 11.95
N TRP A 271 -11.36 -16.91 12.58
CA TRP A 271 -10.28 -16.20 11.94
C TRP A 271 -8.97 -16.98 12.08
N GLN A 272 -8.15 -16.93 11.02
CA GLN A 272 -6.79 -17.43 11.02
C GLN A 272 -5.82 -16.28 10.82
N GLY A 273 -4.74 -16.28 11.60
CA GLY A 273 -3.68 -15.30 11.51
C GLY A 273 -2.37 -15.93 11.09
N LEU A 274 -1.58 -15.17 10.33
CA LEU A 274 -0.20 -15.46 10.01
C LEU A 274 0.64 -14.25 10.38
N LEU A 275 1.65 -14.43 11.22
CA LEU A 275 2.69 -13.43 11.49
C LEU A 275 4.01 -13.98 10.94
N LEU A 276 4.70 -13.17 10.13
CA LEU A 276 6.01 -13.46 9.55
C LEU A 276 6.97 -12.33 9.92
N ILE A 277 8.16 -12.67 10.38
CA ILE A 277 9.26 -11.74 10.66
C ILE A 277 10.52 -12.28 9.99
N SER A 278 11.15 -11.43 9.17
CA SER A 278 12.38 -11.78 8.45
C SER A 278 13.38 -10.63 8.53
N GLU A 279 14.65 -10.97 8.72
CA GLU A 279 15.75 -10.03 8.55
C GLU A 279 15.85 -9.62 7.07
N ILE A 280 16.14 -8.34 6.82
CA ILE A 280 16.39 -7.83 5.48
C ILE A 280 17.85 -8.11 5.12
N GLN A 281 18.08 -8.86 4.05
CA GLN A 281 19.43 -9.29 3.67
C GLN A 281 20.36 -8.09 3.41
N GLY A 282 21.54 -8.13 4.04
CA GLY A 282 22.58 -7.12 3.86
C GLY A 282 22.43 -5.88 4.75
N THR A 283 21.41 -5.83 5.61
CA THR A 283 21.16 -4.76 6.56
C THR A 283 20.92 -5.35 7.96
N PRO A 284 21.98 -5.59 8.74
CA PRO A 284 21.83 -6.02 10.14
C PRO A 284 20.94 -5.05 10.92
N ASP A 285 20.15 -5.58 11.85
CA ASP A 285 19.19 -4.83 12.69
C ASP A 285 17.92 -4.33 11.96
N TYR A 286 17.73 -4.68 10.68
CA TYR A 286 16.53 -4.33 9.91
C TYR A 286 15.68 -5.57 9.67
N TYR A 287 14.41 -5.48 10.04
CA TYR A 287 13.44 -6.56 9.90
C TYR A 287 12.20 -6.09 9.13
N SER A 288 11.70 -6.97 8.27
CA SER A 288 10.34 -6.86 7.74
C SER A 288 9.43 -7.76 8.57
N ALA A 289 8.35 -7.19 9.10
CA ALA A 289 7.29 -7.93 9.75
C ALA A 289 6.01 -7.78 8.94
N TYR A 290 5.28 -8.88 8.78
CA TYR A 290 4.02 -8.96 8.05
C TYR A 290 3.02 -9.75 8.87
N ILE A 291 1.80 -9.25 8.96
CA ILE A 291 0.68 -9.95 9.57
C ILE A 291 -0.52 -9.97 8.63
N GLN A 292 -1.20 -11.10 8.58
CA GLN A 292 -2.42 -11.28 7.80
C GLN A 292 -3.44 -12.05 8.61
N MET A 293 -4.68 -11.58 8.59
CA MET A 293 -5.85 -12.19 9.20
C MET A 293 -6.84 -12.53 8.10
N LEU A 294 -7.32 -13.78 8.08
CA LEU A 294 -8.26 -14.29 7.10
C LEU A 294 -9.44 -14.94 7.82
N ARG A 295 -10.65 -14.57 7.45
CA ARG A 295 -11.86 -15.26 7.89
C ARG A 295 -11.94 -16.59 7.15
N ARG A 296 -12.07 -17.68 7.91
CA ARG A 296 -12.25 -19.00 7.30
C ARG A 296 -13.66 -19.05 6.69
N PRO A 297 -13.82 -19.46 5.42
CA PRO A 297 -15.14 -19.78 4.90
C PRO A 297 -15.76 -20.86 5.78
N GLU A 298 -17.05 -20.73 6.11
CA GLU A 298 -17.78 -21.85 6.69
C GLU A 298 -17.63 -23.04 5.76
N ALA A 299 -17.26 -24.20 6.32
CA ALA A 299 -17.21 -25.42 5.53
C ALA A 299 -18.59 -25.60 4.91
N ILE A 300 -18.65 -25.65 3.57
CA ILE A 300 -19.89 -26.00 2.87
C ILE A 300 -20.29 -27.37 3.42
N ALA A 301 -21.38 -27.41 4.19
CA ALA A 301 -21.93 -28.65 4.70
C ALA A 301 -22.21 -29.55 3.48
N GLN A 302 -21.49 -30.67 3.39
CA GLN A 302 -21.71 -31.71 2.39
C GLN A 302 -22.94 -32.54 2.77
#